data_AF-A8ZUW4-F1
#
_entry.id   AF-A8ZUW4-F1
#
_cell.length_a   1.000
_cell.length_b   1.000
_cell.length_c   1.000
_cell.angle_alpha   90.00
_cell.angle_beta   90.00
_cell.angle_gamma   90.00
#
_symmetry.space_group_name_H-M   'P 1'
#
loop_
_entity.id
_entity.type
_entity.pdbx_description
1 polymer ?
#
loop_
_entity_poly.entity_id
_entity_poly.type
_entity_poly.pdbx_seq_one_letter_code
_entity_poly.pdbx_strand_id
1 'polypeptide(L)'
;MKKVLLSIGIFITLVLAINITLHARDTLASAGGDSAQRPDLLMIDSMKVFGPIKRRPVPFAHDAHQKAVTQKGQDCSVCHEAKPESTNNELVYLFKRLENSDADTVRNIYHGQCIDCHEQTLARGDKSGPVSCNACHTKDPKYTPGQAPMGFDHSLHYRHAKARDNKCEQCHHEYNKETEKLVYVKGKEGSCRYCHGDVKVENRIPMQAAAHQACITCHQAEKTKKKNSGPIDCGGCHDPEQQALIAKVENIPRYERGQPDAALILPFSPDKPVDDKNLMQPVAFNHLAHESANDTCRVCHHAEMTACVTCHTMKGDPEKGDDVNLMLAMHKEDADQSCIGCHKTLAEETACIGCHAAMPRTAKKDEAECAACHTAPPDAGMDLAKMDAKARRAMAEAMLKARPDNIKKVATEDIPETVTIDTMATVPAMTDPDLALDQYKEAKLPHRKIYAALKKGVTDNNLAAFFHGNETTLCQGCHHNSPAGTKPPKCASCHSRPDRAASPLMPGLRGAYHQQCIGCHQVMNIEKVGCTDCHAKK
;
A
#
# COMPACT_ATOMS: atom_id res chain seq x y z
N MET A 1 -45.68 -45.35 2.96
CA MET A 1 -45.08 -43.99 3.00
C MET A 1 -43.86 -43.89 3.93
N LYS A 2 -43.87 -44.41 5.17
CA LYS A 2 -42.69 -44.37 6.08
C LYS A 2 -41.40 -45.03 5.55
N LYS A 3 -41.49 -46.13 4.78
CA LYS A 3 -40.31 -46.82 4.23
C LYS A 3 -39.65 -46.09 3.05
N VAL A 4 -40.38 -45.24 2.33
CA VAL A 4 -39.84 -44.48 1.17
C VAL A 4 -39.13 -43.21 1.64
N LEU A 5 -39.65 -42.56 2.69
CA LEU A 5 -39.01 -41.39 3.32
C LEU A 5 -37.69 -41.73 4.01
N LEU A 6 -37.56 -42.93 4.59
CA LEU A 6 -36.31 -43.38 5.22
C LEU A 6 -35.19 -43.58 4.18
N SER A 7 -35.51 -44.13 3.01
CA SER A 7 -34.54 -44.37 1.93
C SER A 7 -34.07 -43.09 1.26
N ILE A 8 -34.94 -42.07 1.15
CA ILE A 8 -34.59 -40.75 0.62
C ILE A 8 -33.68 -39.99 1.59
N GLY A 9 -33.92 -40.08 2.90
CA GLY A 9 -33.08 -39.46 3.93
C GLY A 9 -31.66 -40.04 3.98
N ILE A 10 -31.51 -41.35 3.76
CA ILE A 10 -30.21 -42.02 3.69
C ILE A 10 -29.44 -41.64 2.41
N PHE A 11 -30.15 -41.46 1.28
CA PHE A 11 -29.52 -41.06 0.03
C PHE A 11 -29.03 -39.61 0.04
N ILE A 12 -29.80 -38.69 0.64
CA ILE A 12 -29.41 -37.27 0.76
C ILE A 12 -28.23 -37.11 1.72
N THR A 13 -28.17 -37.86 2.81
CA THR A 13 -27.03 -37.82 3.75
C THR A 13 -25.77 -38.42 3.15
N LEU A 14 -25.87 -39.47 2.32
CA LEU A 14 -24.72 -40.01 1.59
C LEU A 14 -24.19 -39.01 0.53
N VAL A 15 -25.08 -38.35 -0.20
CA VAL A 15 -24.69 -37.35 -1.23
C VAL A 15 -24.10 -36.09 -0.59
N LEU A 16 -24.58 -35.67 0.58
CA LEU A 16 -23.95 -34.57 1.34
C LEU A 16 -22.56 -34.98 1.87
N ALA A 17 -22.40 -36.19 2.39
CA ALA A 17 -21.11 -36.68 2.89
C ALA A 17 -20.07 -36.85 1.76
N ILE A 18 -20.51 -37.23 0.55
CA ILE A 18 -19.64 -37.32 -0.64
C ILE A 18 -19.26 -35.91 -1.13
N ASN A 19 -20.16 -34.92 -1.10
CA ASN A 19 -19.82 -33.54 -1.47
C ASN A 19 -18.91 -32.86 -0.42
N ILE A 20 -19.10 -33.13 0.87
CA ILE A 20 -18.22 -32.64 1.93
C ILE A 20 -16.83 -33.28 1.85
N THR A 21 -16.73 -34.56 1.49
CA THR A 21 -15.41 -35.22 1.28
C THR A 21 -14.74 -34.83 -0.04
N LEU A 22 -15.49 -34.45 -1.07
CA LEU A 22 -14.94 -33.87 -2.32
C LEU A 22 -14.48 -32.41 -2.12
N HIS A 23 -15.24 -31.55 -1.43
CA HIS A 23 -14.81 -30.19 -1.09
C HIS A 23 -13.67 -30.17 -0.05
N ALA A 24 -13.65 -31.13 0.88
CA ALA A 24 -12.49 -31.33 1.76
C ALA A 24 -11.27 -31.82 0.97
N ARG A 25 -11.44 -32.64 -0.07
CA ARG A 25 -10.35 -33.02 -0.97
C ARG A 25 -9.85 -31.87 -1.83
N ASP A 26 -10.71 -30.97 -2.31
CA ASP A 26 -10.28 -29.78 -3.06
C ASP A 26 -9.57 -28.75 -2.17
N THR A 27 -9.95 -28.63 -0.90
CA THR A 27 -9.26 -27.76 0.07
C THR A 27 -7.98 -28.38 0.66
N LEU A 28 -7.89 -29.72 0.77
CA LEU A 28 -6.65 -30.41 1.13
C LEU A 28 -5.71 -30.69 -0.06
N ALA A 29 -6.19 -30.70 -1.30
CA ALA A 29 -5.34 -30.79 -2.50
C ALA A 29 -4.66 -29.46 -2.86
N SER A 30 -5.09 -28.34 -2.27
CA SER A 30 -4.37 -27.07 -2.32
C SER A 30 -3.22 -26.97 -1.30
N ALA A 31 -3.04 -27.96 -0.42
CA ALA A 31 -1.89 -28.05 0.51
C ALA A 31 -0.83 -29.06 0.03
N GLY A 32 -0.80 -29.35 -1.28
CA GLY A 32 0.13 -30.28 -1.92
C GLY A 32 1.26 -29.55 -2.64
N GLY A 33 2.34 -29.27 -1.90
CA GLY A 33 3.65 -28.91 -2.45
C GLY A 33 4.02 -27.43 -2.36
N ASP A 34 4.10 -26.87 -1.16
CA ASP A 34 4.77 -25.57 -0.95
C ASP A 34 6.27 -25.72 -1.25
N SER A 35 6.63 -25.51 -2.51
CA SER A 35 8.01 -25.22 -2.88
C SER A 35 8.48 -24.03 -2.06
N ALA A 36 9.54 -24.19 -1.26
CA ALA A 36 10.04 -23.09 -0.43
C ALA A 36 10.42 -21.89 -1.31
N GLN A 37 9.96 -20.69 -0.94
CA GLN A 37 10.25 -19.47 -1.68
C GLN A 37 11.72 -19.07 -1.51
N ARG A 38 12.31 -18.47 -2.55
CA ARG A 38 13.69 -18.00 -2.54
C ARG A 38 13.81 -16.61 -3.19
N PRO A 39 14.44 -15.63 -2.52
CA PRO A 39 14.66 -14.29 -3.09
C PRO A 39 15.71 -14.29 -4.20
N ASP A 40 16.55 -15.32 -4.30
CA ASP A 40 17.58 -15.44 -5.33
C ASP A 40 17.17 -16.30 -6.52
N LEU A 41 15.94 -16.81 -6.56
CA LEU A 41 15.50 -17.70 -7.64
C LEU A 41 15.02 -16.91 -8.86
N LEU A 42 15.82 -16.92 -9.91
CA LEU A 42 15.50 -16.36 -11.21
C LEU A 42 14.87 -17.44 -12.09
N MET A 43 13.75 -17.14 -12.73
CA MET A 43 13.22 -17.99 -13.80
C MET A 43 13.80 -17.51 -15.13
N ILE A 44 14.84 -18.18 -15.62
CA ILE A 44 15.50 -17.80 -16.87
C ILE A 44 14.55 -18.08 -18.03
N ASP A 45 13.95 -17.02 -18.56
CA ASP A 45 13.04 -17.03 -19.70
C ASP A 45 13.40 -15.96 -20.74
N SER A 46 14.61 -15.42 -20.68
CA SER A 46 15.07 -14.29 -21.51
C SER A 46 14.92 -14.53 -23.01
N MET A 47 14.84 -15.79 -23.45
CA MET A 47 14.59 -16.16 -24.85
C MET A 47 13.18 -15.78 -25.35
N LYS A 48 12.24 -15.44 -24.45
CA LYS A 48 10.90 -14.95 -24.82
C LYS A 48 10.93 -13.72 -25.71
N VAL A 49 12.00 -12.93 -25.64
CA VAL A 49 12.22 -11.76 -26.51
C VAL A 49 12.25 -12.13 -28.01
N PHE A 50 12.60 -13.38 -28.34
CA PHE A 50 12.64 -13.90 -29.70
C PHE A 50 11.37 -14.67 -30.11
N GLY A 51 10.36 -14.72 -29.22
CA GLY A 51 9.11 -15.45 -29.43
C GLY A 51 8.88 -16.58 -28.40
N PRO A 52 7.83 -17.40 -28.60
CA PRO A 52 7.47 -18.46 -27.66
C PRO A 52 8.61 -19.47 -27.42
N ILE A 53 8.91 -19.74 -26.16
CA ILE A 53 9.95 -20.71 -25.77
C ILE A 53 9.43 -22.15 -25.84
N LYS A 54 10.25 -23.08 -26.36
CA LYS A 54 9.88 -24.50 -26.54
C LYS A 54 10.00 -25.34 -25.26
N ARG A 55 10.71 -24.85 -24.25
CA ARG A 55 10.98 -25.51 -22.97
C ARG A 55 10.58 -24.58 -21.84
N ARG A 56 10.36 -25.16 -20.65
CA ARG A 56 10.05 -24.38 -19.44
C ARG A 56 11.22 -23.46 -19.08
N PRO A 57 10.97 -22.29 -18.47
CA PRO A 57 12.02 -21.46 -17.89
C PRO A 57 12.92 -22.24 -16.93
N VAL A 58 14.21 -21.92 -16.89
CA VAL A 58 15.16 -22.60 -16.00
C VAL A 58 15.18 -21.90 -14.64
N PRO A 59 14.84 -22.58 -13.53
CA PRO A 59 15.02 -22.02 -12.19
C PRO A 59 16.51 -21.93 -11.85
N PHE A 60 16.99 -20.73 -11.58
CA PHE A 60 18.39 -20.42 -11.32
C PHE A 60 18.54 -19.68 -10.00
N ALA A 61 19.11 -20.35 -9.00
CA ALA A 61 19.38 -19.77 -7.68
C ALA A 61 20.68 -18.95 -7.72
N HIS A 62 20.57 -17.63 -7.92
CA HIS A 62 21.71 -16.76 -8.18
C HIS A 62 22.67 -16.68 -6.98
N ASP A 63 22.18 -16.52 -5.75
CA ASP A 63 23.03 -16.42 -4.56
C ASP A 63 23.78 -17.73 -4.29
N ALA A 64 23.17 -18.87 -4.62
CA ALA A 64 23.85 -20.16 -4.54
C ALA A 64 25.04 -20.23 -5.51
N HIS A 65 24.88 -19.76 -6.75
CA HIS A 65 25.97 -19.70 -7.73
C HIS A 65 27.04 -18.69 -7.33
N GLN A 66 26.63 -17.49 -6.92
CA GLN A 66 27.54 -16.45 -6.43
C GLN A 66 28.39 -16.97 -5.26
N LYS A 67 27.78 -17.61 -4.27
CA LYS A 67 28.50 -18.21 -3.13
C LYS A 67 29.52 -19.25 -3.59
N ALA A 68 29.15 -20.12 -4.54
CA ALA A 68 30.03 -21.16 -5.05
C ALA A 68 31.25 -20.60 -5.81
N VAL A 69 31.07 -19.55 -6.63
CA VAL A 69 32.20 -18.92 -7.37
C VAL A 69 33.08 -18.09 -6.44
N THR A 70 32.49 -17.35 -5.48
CA THR A 70 33.26 -16.54 -4.52
C THR A 70 34.10 -17.40 -3.58
N GLN A 71 33.62 -18.59 -3.19
CA GLN A 71 34.42 -19.56 -2.42
C GLN A 71 35.69 -20.03 -3.15
N LYS A 72 35.71 -19.92 -4.48
CA LYS A 72 36.87 -20.24 -5.34
C LYS A 72 37.74 -19.02 -5.65
N GLY A 73 37.50 -17.88 -5.00
CA GLY A 73 38.22 -16.63 -5.24
C GLY A 73 37.88 -15.96 -6.56
N GLN A 74 36.78 -16.35 -7.21
CA GLN A 74 36.30 -15.76 -8.45
C GLN A 74 35.20 -14.72 -8.19
N ASP A 75 34.93 -13.88 -9.18
CA ASP A 75 33.96 -12.79 -9.08
C ASP A 75 32.87 -12.86 -10.17
N CYS A 76 32.09 -11.79 -10.27
CA CYS A 76 30.98 -11.66 -11.21
C CYS A 76 31.41 -11.82 -12.69
N SER A 77 32.67 -11.56 -13.04
CA SER A 77 33.18 -11.64 -14.41
C SER A 77 33.17 -13.06 -14.99
N VAL A 78 33.04 -14.07 -14.12
CA VAL A 78 32.83 -15.47 -14.53
C VAL A 78 31.55 -15.63 -15.35
N CYS A 79 30.54 -14.79 -15.09
CA CYS A 79 29.21 -14.91 -15.70
C CYS A 79 28.73 -13.63 -16.42
N HIS A 80 29.30 -12.47 -16.11
CA HIS A 80 28.88 -11.18 -16.64
C HIS A 80 30.01 -10.48 -17.39
N GLU A 81 29.67 -9.88 -18.52
CA GLU A 81 30.63 -9.14 -19.34
C GLU A 81 30.73 -7.69 -18.86
N ALA A 82 31.94 -7.14 -18.87
CA ALA A 82 32.14 -5.71 -18.62
C ALA A 82 31.70 -4.91 -19.84
N LYS A 83 31.09 -3.75 -19.60
CA LYS A 83 30.71 -2.80 -20.64
C LYS A 83 31.99 -2.21 -21.27
N PRO A 84 32.20 -2.33 -22.60
CA PRO A 84 33.47 -1.98 -23.24
C PRO A 84 33.95 -0.54 -22.99
N GLU A 85 33.03 0.40 -22.83
CA GLU A 85 33.32 1.83 -22.66
C GLU A 85 33.27 2.32 -21.20
N SER A 86 33.10 1.40 -20.23
CA SER A 86 33.02 1.79 -18.83
C SER A 86 34.39 1.96 -18.20
N THR A 87 34.65 3.13 -17.63
CA THR A 87 35.88 3.40 -16.86
C THR A 87 35.91 2.71 -15.49
N ASN A 88 34.79 2.14 -15.04
CA ASN A 88 34.62 1.55 -13.71
C ASN A 88 34.35 0.04 -13.76
N ASN A 89 34.62 -0.60 -14.90
CA ASN A 89 34.35 -2.03 -15.12
C ASN A 89 32.89 -2.43 -14.83
N GLU A 90 31.96 -1.54 -15.21
CA GLU A 90 30.53 -1.75 -15.06
C GLU A 90 30.08 -3.01 -15.80
N LEU A 91 29.36 -3.89 -15.12
CA LEU A 91 28.94 -5.17 -15.66
C LEU A 91 27.57 -5.08 -16.34
N VAL A 92 27.41 -5.82 -17.42
CA VAL A 92 26.11 -6.10 -18.03
C VAL A 92 25.52 -7.34 -17.35
N TYR A 93 24.35 -7.17 -16.73
CA TYR A 93 23.65 -8.24 -15.99
C TYR A 93 22.94 -9.26 -16.89
N LEU A 94 23.41 -9.40 -18.13
CA LEU A 94 23.09 -10.53 -19.00
C LEU A 94 24.16 -11.60 -18.82
N PHE A 95 23.75 -12.87 -18.91
CA PHE A 95 24.68 -13.98 -18.79
C PHE A 95 25.56 -14.09 -20.04
N LYS A 96 26.87 -13.88 -19.86
CA LYS A 96 27.97 -14.02 -20.85
C LYS A 96 27.70 -13.35 -22.21
N ARG A 97 27.06 -12.18 -22.19
CA ARG A 97 26.80 -11.35 -23.38
C ARG A 97 26.52 -9.90 -23.03
N LEU A 98 26.66 -9.02 -24.02
CA LEU A 98 26.35 -7.59 -23.88
C LEU A 98 24.92 -7.25 -24.35
N GLU A 99 24.37 -8.02 -25.27
CA GLU A 99 23.02 -7.82 -25.81
C GLU A 99 22.36 -9.15 -26.22
N ASN A 100 21.06 -9.11 -26.50
CA ASN A 100 20.32 -10.25 -27.05
C ASN A 100 20.37 -10.17 -28.58
N SER A 101 21.33 -10.86 -29.21
CA SER A 101 21.51 -10.85 -30.67
C SER A 101 20.40 -11.62 -31.41
N ASP A 102 20.42 -12.95 -31.29
CA ASP A 102 19.47 -13.86 -31.92
C ASP A 102 19.24 -15.10 -31.03
N ALA A 103 18.15 -15.83 -31.31
CA ALA A 103 17.71 -16.94 -30.49
C ALA A 103 18.71 -18.11 -30.43
N ASP A 104 19.42 -18.39 -31.52
CA ASP A 104 20.35 -19.51 -31.59
C ASP A 104 21.63 -19.19 -30.82
N THR A 105 22.18 -17.99 -31.02
CA THR A 105 23.35 -17.51 -30.30
C THR A 105 23.10 -17.46 -28.79
N VAL A 106 22.00 -16.85 -28.36
CA VAL A 106 21.68 -16.75 -26.91
C VAL A 106 21.46 -18.14 -26.29
N ARG A 107 20.79 -19.06 -27.00
CA ARG A 107 20.64 -20.45 -26.54
C ARG A 107 21.99 -21.15 -26.39
N ASN A 108 22.87 -21.00 -27.38
CA ASN A 108 24.18 -21.63 -27.38
C ASN A 108 25.07 -21.07 -26.26
N ILE A 109 24.96 -19.78 -25.94
CA ILE A 109 25.63 -19.17 -24.78
C ILE A 109 25.16 -19.83 -23.49
N TYR A 110 23.85 -19.96 -23.27
CA TYR A 110 23.34 -20.62 -22.06
C TYR A 110 23.80 -22.08 -21.97
N HIS A 111 23.62 -22.87 -23.03
CA HIS A 111 24.00 -24.27 -22.98
C HIS A 111 25.51 -24.46 -22.84
N GLY A 112 26.33 -23.80 -23.66
CA GLY A 112 27.78 -23.92 -23.59
C GLY A 112 28.31 -23.45 -22.24
N GLN A 113 28.06 -22.20 -21.86
CA GLN A 113 28.68 -21.63 -20.65
C GLN A 113 28.18 -22.29 -19.36
N CYS A 114 26.89 -22.65 -19.26
CA CYS A 114 26.38 -23.34 -18.07
C CYS A 114 26.87 -24.79 -17.98
N ILE A 115 26.74 -25.56 -19.06
CA ILE A 115 27.08 -27.00 -19.04
C ILE A 115 28.58 -27.18 -18.90
N ASP A 116 29.41 -26.41 -19.63
CA ASP A 116 30.87 -26.51 -19.55
C ASP A 116 31.37 -26.27 -18.11
N CYS A 117 30.85 -25.24 -17.43
CA CYS A 117 31.21 -24.96 -16.04
C CYS A 117 30.79 -26.10 -15.10
N HIS A 118 29.60 -26.68 -15.31
CA HIS A 118 29.10 -27.79 -14.53
C HIS A 118 29.92 -29.07 -14.76
N GLU A 119 30.27 -29.40 -16.01
CA GLU A 119 31.09 -30.55 -16.37
C GLU A 119 32.49 -30.44 -15.79
N GLN A 120 33.14 -29.29 -15.93
CA GLN A 120 34.46 -29.04 -15.34
C GLN A 120 34.43 -29.12 -13.81
N THR A 121 33.36 -28.65 -13.17
CA THR A 121 33.19 -28.75 -11.72
C THR A 121 32.99 -30.20 -11.27
N LEU A 122 32.20 -30.97 -12.02
CA LEU A 122 32.01 -32.40 -11.75
C LEU A 122 33.30 -33.19 -11.94
N ALA A 123 34.08 -32.88 -12.98
CA ALA A 123 35.37 -33.53 -13.25
C ALA A 123 36.41 -33.31 -12.13
N ARG A 124 36.28 -32.22 -11.36
CA ARG A 124 37.10 -31.95 -10.18
C ARG A 124 36.62 -32.65 -8.90
N GLY A 125 35.47 -33.35 -8.96
CA GLY A 125 34.85 -33.99 -7.80
C GLY A 125 34.06 -33.05 -6.88
N ASP A 126 33.85 -31.80 -7.29
CA ASP A 126 33.06 -30.82 -6.54
C ASP A 126 31.54 -31.05 -6.73
N LYS A 127 30.74 -30.57 -5.78
CA LYS A 127 29.29 -30.48 -5.96
C LYS A 127 28.96 -29.54 -7.12
N SER A 128 28.39 -30.09 -8.19
CA SER A 128 28.08 -29.38 -9.43
C SER A 128 26.58 -29.28 -9.71
N GLY A 129 26.24 -28.42 -10.66
CA GLY A 129 24.89 -28.32 -11.21
C GLY A 129 24.57 -29.37 -12.27
N PRO A 130 23.35 -29.35 -12.81
CA PRO A 130 22.90 -30.31 -13.83
C PRO A 130 23.58 -30.14 -15.19
N VAL A 131 23.83 -31.26 -15.87
CA VAL A 131 24.35 -31.32 -17.25
C VAL A 131 23.34 -31.91 -18.25
N SER A 132 22.08 -32.10 -17.83
CA SER A 132 21.02 -32.71 -18.64
C SER A 132 19.81 -31.80 -18.78
N CYS A 133 19.09 -31.95 -19.91
CA CYS A 133 18.00 -31.05 -20.29
C CYS A 133 16.90 -30.92 -19.22
N ASN A 134 16.39 -32.05 -18.71
CA ASN A 134 15.22 -32.06 -17.81
C ASN A 134 15.59 -31.71 -16.36
N ALA A 135 16.87 -31.73 -16.01
CA ALA A 135 17.33 -31.28 -14.70
C ALA A 135 17.43 -29.74 -14.62
N CYS A 136 17.74 -29.07 -15.74
CA CYS A 136 17.61 -27.61 -15.86
C CYS A 136 16.17 -27.19 -16.15
N HIS A 137 15.56 -27.74 -17.20
CA HIS A 137 14.18 -27.44 -17.61
C HIS A 137 13.18 -28.33 -16.84
N THR A 138 13.22 -28.26 -15.51
CA THR A 138 12.39 -29.10 -14.63
C THR A 138 10.90 -28.78 -14.76
N LYS A 139 10.07 -29.83 -14.59
CA LYS A 139 8.61 -29.69 -14.53
C LYS A 139 8.18 -29.11 -13.18
N ASP A 140 8.78 -29.60 -12.11
CA ASP A 140 8.38 -29.36 -10.74
C ASP A 140 9.59 -28.76 -10.00
N PRO A 141 9.81 -27.44 -10.10
CA PRO A 141 10.92 -26.79 -9.43
C PRO A 141 10.75 -26.90 -7.91
N LYS A 142 11.83 -27.25 -7.21
CA LYS A 142 11.82 -27.39 -5.74
C LYS A 142 11.51 -26.08 -5.01
N TYR A 143 11.83 -24.94 -5.63
CA TYR A 143 11.68 -23.61 -5.07
C TYR A 143 10.91 -22.73 -6.05
N THR A 144 10.26 -21.69 -5.53
CA THR A 144 9.60 -20.65 -6.32
C THR A 144 10.23 -19.27 -6.05
N PRO A 145 10.09 -18.31 -6.97
CA PRO A 145 10.56 -16.95 -6.76
C PRO A 145 9.85 -16.32 -5.55
N GLY A 146 10.63 -15.71 -4.65
CA GLY A 146 10.17 -15.06 -3.42
C GLY A 146 10.70 -13.65 -3.24
N GLN A 147 11.00 -12.94 -4.33
CA GLN A 147 11.56 -11.59 -4.28
C GLN A 147 10.51 -10.56 -3.81
N ALA A 148 10.86 -9.80 -2.78
CA ALA A 148 10.17 -8.55 -2.45
C ALA A 148 10.73 -7.39 -3.29
N PRO A 149 9.89 -6.41 -3.69
CA PRO A 149 10.37 -5.17 -4.29
C PRO A 149 11.33 -4.43 -3.36
N MET A 150 12.35 -3.79 -3.93
CA MET A 150 13.27 -2.91 -3.20
C MET A 150 13.11 -1.47 -3.66
N GLY A 151 13.14 -0.54 -2.71
CA GLY A 151 12.99 0.89 -2.94
C GLY A 151 13.64 1.70 -1.82
N PHE A 152 13.79 2.99 -2.04
CA PHE A 152 14.26 3.89 -1.00
C PHE A 152 13.05 4.56 -0.34
N ASP A 153 12.89 4.31 0.96
CA ASP A 153 12.15 5.22 1.83
C ASP A 153 13.03 6.46 2.15
N HIS A 154 12.46 7.43 2.85
CA HIS A 154 13.19 8.61 3.29
C HIS A 154 14.42 8.23 4.12
N SER A 155 14.36 7.22 4.96
CA SER A 155 15.50 6.80 5.79
C SER A 155 16.66 6.28 4.95
N LEU A 156 16.40 5.34 4.05
CA LEU A 156 17.42 4.71 3.24
C LEU A 156 17.98 5.68 2.20
N HIS A 157 17.14 6.54 1.61
CA HIS A 157 17.62 7.63 0.76
C HIS A 157 18.58 8.55 1.54
N TYR A 158 18.24 8.91 2.77
CA TYR A 158 19.08 9.81 3.60
C TYR A 158 20.43 9.19 3.90
N ARG A 159 20.46 7.88 4.21
CA ARG A 159 21.70 7.14 4.42
C ARG A 159 22.62 7.19 3.21
N HIS A 160 22.07 7.06 2.00
CA HIS A 160 22.84 7.18 0.76
C HIS A 160 23.32 8.61 0.53
N ALA A 161 22.44 9.60 0.66
CA ALA A 161 22.78 11.01 0.50
C ALA A 161 23.92 11.40 1.45
N LYS A 162 23.80 11.05 2.74
CA LYS A 162 24.82 11.31 3.77
C LYS A 162 26.14 10.60 3.47
N ALA A 163 26.11 9.34 3.03
CA ALA A 163 27.32 8.60 2.64
C ALA A 163 28.02 9.18 1.40
N ARG A 164 27.36 10.08 0.68
CA ARG A 164 27.84 10.74 -0.54
C ARG A 164 27.95 12.26 -0.38
N ASP A 165 28.03 12.76 0.85
CA ASP A 165 28.14 14.20 1.15
C ASP A 165 27.04 15.05 0.50
N ASN A 166 25.83 14.49 0.36
CA ASN A 166 24.66 15.08 -0.31
C ASN A 166 24.91 15.47 -1.78
N LYS A 167 25.83 14.78 -2.46
CA LYS A 167 26.12 14.98 -3.89
C LYS A 167 25.13 14.21 -4.77
N CYS A 168 24.01 14.85 -5.08
CA CYS A 168 22.93 14.30 -5.91
C CYS A 168 23.43 13.84 -7.29
N GLU A 169 24.44 14.50 -7.84
CA GLU A 169 25.03 14.23 -9.15
C GLU A 169 25.68 12.84 -9.27
N GLN A 170 25.91 12.14 -8.15
CA GLN A 170 26.44 10.78 -8.17
C GLN A 170 25.39 9.73 -8.55
N CYS A 171 24.10 10.08 -8.55
CA CYS A 171 23.00 9.16 -8.82
C CYS A 171 21.95 9.72 -9.78
N HIS A 172 21.58 10.99 -9.63
CA HIS A 172 20.53 11.59 -10.43
C HIS A 172 21.08 12.19 -11.72
N HIS A 173 20.36 11.96 -12.81
CA HIS A 173 20.70 12.47 -14.13
C HIS A 173 19.43 12.78 -14.93
N GLU A 174 19.61 13.60 -15.96
CA GLU A 174 18.62 13.92 -16.98
C GLU A 174 19.30 13.90 -18.35
N TYR A 175 18.54 13.55 -19.38
CA TYR A 175 19.07 13.51 -20.74
C TYR A 175 19.07 14.91 -21.35
N ASN A 176 20.26 15.42 -21.68
CA ASN A 176 20.41 16.67 -22.42
C ASN A 176 20.39 16.37 -23.93
N LYS A 177 19.35 16.84 -24.63
CA LYS A 177 19.15 16.62 -26.07
C LYS A 177 20.18 17.33 -26.97
N GLU A 178 20.76 18.43 -26.51
CA GLU A 178 21.73 19.21 -27.30
C GLU A 178 23.12 18.55 -27.29
N THR A 179 23.50 17.97 -26.16
CA THR A 179 24.81 17.32 -25.97
C THR A 179 24.76 15.80 -26.12
N GLU A 180 23.55 15.24 -26.24
CA GLU A 180 23.25 13.80 -26.29
C GLU A 180 23.85 13.01 -25.12
N LYS A 181 23.93 13.62 -23.94
CA LYS A 181 24.55 13.07 -22.75
C LYS A 181 23.64 13.17 -21.52
N LEU A 182 23.85 12.26 -20.58
CA LEU A 182 23.25 12.33 -19.26
C LEU A 182 24.01 13.36 -18.42
N VAL A 183 23.29 14.30 -17.83
CA VAL A 183 23.82 15.39 -17.01
C VAL A 183 23.03 15.50 -15.71
N TYR A 184 23.66 16.03 -14.65
CA TYR A 184 22.93 16.38 -13.44
C TYR A 184 22.25 17.74 -13.59
N VAL A 185 20.97 17.82 -13.23
CA VAL A 185 20.19 19.07 -13.20
C VAL A 185 19.63 19.26 -11.79
N LYS A 186 20.17 20.25 -11.07
CA LYS A 186 19.76 20.55 -9.69
C LYS A 186 18.29 20.95 -9.61
N GLY A 187 17.57 20.38 -8.64
CA GLY A 187 16.14 20.63 -8.42
C GLY A 187 15.22 19.78 -9.30
N LYS A 188 15.77 18.90 -10.14
CA LYS A 188 15.03 17.95 -10.97
C LYS A 188 15.23 16.50 -10.59
N GLU A 189 15.85 16.24 -9.43
CA GLU A 189 15.98 14.91 -8.86
C GLU A 189 14.58 14.27 -8.68
N GLY A 190 14.50 12.96 -8.82
CA GLY A 190 13.25 12.23 -8.73
C GLY A 190 13.48 10.73 -8.71
N SER A 191 12.40 9.98 -8.54
CA SER A 191 12.45 8.52 -8.61
C SER A 191 12.91 8.06 -9.98
N CYS A 192 13.79 7.06 -10.02
CA CYS A 192 14.21 6.43 -11.28
C CYS A 192 13.01 5.92 -12.09
N ARG A 193 11.91 5.55 -11.40
CA ARG A 193 10.68 5.01 -12.00
C ARG A 193 9.90 6.02 -12.85
N TYR A 194 10.24 7.30 -12.78
CA TYR A 194 9.63 8.32 -13.63
C TYR A 194 10.10 8.21 -15.08
N CYS A 195 11.28 7.62 -15.32
CA CYS A 195 11.85 7.48 -16.67
C CYS A 195 12.15 6.02 -17.02
N HIS A 196 12.53 5.21 -16.04
CA HIS A 196 12.80 3.79 -16.20
C HIS A 196 11.55 2.98 -15.83
N GLY A 197 10.84 2.48 -16.84
CA GLY A 197 9.67 1.61 -16.68
C GLY A 197 10.03 0.13 -16.79
N ASP A 198 9.02 -0.72 -17.01
CA ASP A 198 9.21 -2.18 -17.09
C ASP A 198 9.88 -2.63 -18.39
N VAL A 199 9.77 -1.82 -19.45
CA VAL A 199 10.31 -2.10 -20.77
C VAL A 199 11.29 -1.02 -21.20
N LYS A 200 12.14 -1.37 -22.16
CA LYS A 200 13.05 -0.42 -22.79
C LYS A 200 12.22 0.54 -23.66
N VAL A 201 12.43 1.85 -23.50
CA VAL A 201 11.81 2.87 -24.34
C VAL A 201 12.93 3.71 -24.96
N GLU A 202 13.07 3.67 -26.27
CA GLU A 202 14.22 4.28 -26.98
C GLU A 202 15.54 3.80 -26.36
N ASN A 203 16.38 4.73 -25.87
CA ASN A 203 17.64 4.44 -25.20
C ASN A 203 17.51 4.33 -23.66
N ARG A 204 16.30 4.47 -23.10
CA ARG A 204 16.05 4.30 -21.66
C ARG A 204 15.88 2.82 -21.33
N ILE A 205 16.81 2.30 -20.54
CA ILE A 205 16.78 0.91 -20.08
C ILE A 205 15.65 0.69 -19.05
N PRO A 206 15.15 -0.56 -18.89
CA PRO A 206 14.15 -0.89 -17.87
C PRO A 206 14.65 -0.61 -16.44
N MET A 207 13.71 -0.38 -15.51
CA MET A 207 13.97 -0.10 -14.10
C MET A 207 14.83 -1.17 -13.44
N GLN A 208 14.57 -2.45 -13.73
CA GLN A 208 15.35 -3.55 -13.17
C GLN A 208 16.83 -3.45 -13.59
N ALA A 209 17.09 -3.20 -14.88
CA ALA A 209 18.45 -3.05 -15.39
C ALA A 209 19.12 -1.79 -14.80
N ALA A 210 18.41 -0.66 -14.78
CA ALA A 210 18.93 0.58 -14.20
C ALA A 210 19.31 0.42 -12.71
N ALA A 211 18.45 -0.21 -11.91
CA ALA A 211 18.70 -0.47 -10.49
C ALA A 211 19.89 -1.41 -10.29
N HIS A 212 19.90 -2.58 -10.95
CA HIS A 212 20.98 -3.54 -10.79
C HIS A 212 22.33 -2.93 -11.22
N GLN A 213 22.34 -2.22 -12.35
CA GLN A 213 23.54 -1.56 -12.86
C GLN A 213 24.06 -0.47 -11.92
N ALA A 214 23.23 0.46 -11.48
CA ALA A 214 23.69 1.56 -10.63
C ALA A 214 24.00 1.11 -9.20
N CYS A 215 23.10 0.36 -8.57
CA CYS A 215 23.19 0.02 -7.15
C CYS A 215 24.30 -1.01 -6.89
N ILE A 216 24.29 -2.13 -7.63
CA ILE A 216 25.21 -3.24 -7.37
C ILE A 216 26.64 -2.85 -7.75
N THR A 217 26.84 -2.13 -8.86
CA THR A 217 28.17 -1.63 -9.26
C THR A 217 28.77 -0.72 -8.18
N CYS A 218 27.99 0.24 -7.66
CA CYS A 218 28.44 1.11 -6.58
C CYS A 218 28.75 0.30 -5.31
N HIS A 219 27.85 -0.60 -4.92
CA HIS A 219 28.03 -1.39 -3.71
C HIS A 219 29.25 -2.30 -3.79
N GLN A 220 29.49 -2.94 -4.94
CA GLN A 220 30.65 -3.77 -5.19
C GLN A 220 31.94 -2.95 -5.11
N ALA A 221 31.99 -1.77 -5.75
CA ALA A 221 33.15 -0.89 -5.71
C ALA A 221 33.51 -0.47 -4.28
N GLU A 222 32.51 -0.16 -3.44
CA GLU A 222 32.75 0.20 -2.03
C GLU A 222 33.15 -1.00 -1.17
N LYS A 223 32.60 -2.19 -1.43
CA LYS A 223 33.04 -3.44 -0.78
C LYS A 223 34.50 -3.75 -1.09
N THR A 224 34.94 -3.59 -2.34
CA THR A 224 36.35 -3.75 -2.73
C THR A 224 37.26 -2.76 -1.98
N LYS A 225 36.77 -1.54 -1.73
CA LYS A 225 37.46 -0.53 -0.89
C LYS A 225 37.36 -0.81 0.62
N LYS A 226 36.75 -1.92 1.05
CA LYS A 226 36.49 -2.29 2.45
C LYS A 226 35.71 -1.22 3.22
N LYS A 227 34.86 -0.46 2.52
CA LYS A 227 33.96 0.53 3.13
C LYS A 227 32.61 -0.11 3.44
N ASN A 228 31.87 0.50 4.36
CA ASN A 228 30.47 0.16 4.59
C ASN A 228 29.70 0.39 3.28
N SER A 229 28.96 -0.63 2.87
CA SER A 229 28.32 -0.69 1.57
C SER A 229 27.04 -1.51 1.67
N GLY A 230 26.13 -1.34 0.71
CA GLY A 230 24.92 -2.12 0.66
C GLY A 230 25.12 -3.55 0.16
N PRO A 231 24.04 -4.35 0.15
CA PRO A 231 24.05 -5.72 -0.36
C PRO A 231 24.40 -5.78 -1.86
N ILE A 232 24.95 -6.92 -2.30
CA ILE A 232 25.25 -7.20 -3.73
C ILE A 232 24.63 -8.53 -4.19
N ASP A 233 24.17 -9.34 -3.25
CA ASP A 233 23.43 -10.57 -3.42
C ASP A 233 21.92 -10.29 -3.49
N CYS A 234 21.16 -11.22 -4.08
CA CYS A 234 19.73 -11.07 -4.30
C CYS A 234 18.98 -11.00 -2.96
N GLY A 235 19.25 -11.94 -2.04
CA GLY A 235 18.62 -11.99 -0.73
C GLY A 235 18.82 -10.71 0.08
N GLY A 236 20.03 -10.14 0.10
CA GLY A 236 20.30 -8.91 0.82
C GLY A 236 19.45 -7.70 0.40
N CYS A 237 18.95 -7.66 -0.84
CA CYS A 237 18.04 -6.63 -1.34
C CYS A 237 16.56 -7.05 -1.34
N HIS A 238 16.28 -8.31 -1.67
CA HIS A 238 14.95 -8.79 -2.06
C HIS A 238 14.33 -9.79 -1.07
N ASP A 239 15.01 -10.12 0.01
CA ASP A 239 14.44 -10.90 1.11
C ASP A 239 13.73 -9.95 2.11
N PRO A 240 12.42 -10.11 2.37
CA PRO A 240 11.72 -9.34 3.40
C PRO A 240 12.42 -9.35 4.77
N GLU A 241 13.01 -10.49 5.17
CA GLU A 241 13.69 -10.61 6.46
C GLU A 241 14.96 -9.74 6.47
N GLN A 242 15.71 -9.69 5.37
CA GLN A 242 16.89 -8.83 5.26
C GLN A 242 16.51 -7.36 5.14
N GLN A 243 15.43 -7.04 4.42
CA GLN A 243 14.92 -5.66 4.33
C GLN A 243 14.53 -5.13 5.71
N ALA A 244 13.92 -5.95 6.57
CA ALA A 244 13.56 -5.58 7.93
C ALA A 244 14.79 -5.26 8.82
N LEU A 245 15.97 -5.79 8.48
CA LEU A 245 17.23 -5.52 9.20
C LEU A 245 17.93 -4.23 8.73
N ILE A 246 17.44 -3.56 7.69
CA ILE A 246 18.02 -2.32 7.19
C ILE A 246 17.85 -1.23 8.26
N ALA A 247 18.98 -0.75 8.81
CA ALA A 247 18.98 0.30 9.82
C ALA A 247 18.19 1.53 9.35
N LYS A 248 17.23 1.96 10.18
CA LYS A 248 16.42 3.16 9.99
C LYS A 248 17.04 4.37 10.69
N VAL A 249 16.92 5.54 10.07
CA VAL A 249 17.33 6.82 10.64
C VAL A 249 16.08 7.59 11.04
N GLU A 250 16.01 7.96 12.31
CA GLU A 250 14.99 8.88 12.83
C GLU A 250 15.42 10.34 12.63
N ASN A 251 14.45 11.26 12.66
CA ASN A 251 14.69 12.71 12.56
C ASN A 251 15.48 13.11 11.30
N ILE A 252 14.96 12.69 10.15
CA ILE A 252 15.57 12.97 8.85
C ILE A 252 15.31 14.44 8.47
N PRO A 253 16.34 15.23 8.14
CA PRO A 253 16.15 16.56 7.59
C PRO A 253 15.30 16.53 6.31
N ARG A 254 14.49 17.57 6.10
CA ARG A 254 13.70 17.69 4.87
C ARG A 254 14.59 17.68 3.63
N TYR A 255 14.13 17.00 2.58
CA TYR A 255 14.81 16.96 1.30
C TYR A 255 14.56 18.22 0.49
N GLU A 256 15.50 19.16 0.51
CA GLU A 256 15.35 20.41 -0.24
C GLU A 256 15.48 20.22 -1.75
N ARG A 257 14.36 20.33 -2.47
CA ARG A 257 14.25 20.29 -3.94
C ARG A 257 13.51 21.53 -4.50
N GLY A 258 13.28 22.55 -3.67
CA GLY A 258 12.50 23.73 -4.05
C GLY A 258 10.99 23.48 -4.09
N GLN A 259 10.51 22.42 -3.43
CA GLN A 259 9.09 22.17 -3.22
C GLN A 259 8.48 23.22 -2.27
N PRO A 260 7.18 23.54 -2.43
CA PRO A 260 6.52 24.48 -1.53
C PRO A 260 6.18 23.85 -0.18
N ASP A 261 6.07 24.66 0.87
CA ASP A 261 5.55 24.21 2.17
C ASP A 261 4.03 24.10 2.13
N ALA A 262 3.37 25.04 1.44
CA ALA A 262 1.95 25.03 1.17
C ALA A 262 1.68 25.18 -0.33
N ALA A 263 0.77 24.37 -0.84
CA ALA A 263 0.33 24.41 -2.24
C ALA A 263 -1.14 24.79 -2.33
N LEU A 264 -1.51 25.64 -3.30
CA LEU A 264 -2.90 25.91 -3.62
C LEU A 264 -3.31 25.01 -4.79
N ILE A 265 -4.18 24.04 -4.52
CA ILE A 265 -4.74 23.16 -5.55
C ILE A 265 -5.96 23.86 -6.13
N LEU A 266 -5.90 24.11 -7.43
CA LEU A 266 -6.95 24.78 -8.20
C LEU A 266 -7.68 23.77 -9.09
N PRO A 267 -8.98 23.97 -9.35
CA PRO A 267 -9.75 23.14 -10.26
C PRO A 267 -9.46 23.46 -11.75
N PHE A 268 -8.28 23.98 -12.07
CA PHE A 268 -7.85 24.27 -13.43
C PHE A 268 -6.33 24.49 -13.49
N SER A 269 -5.79 24.35 -14.69
CA SER A 269 -4.43 24.79 -14.99
C SER A 269 -4.42 26.29 -15.33
N PRO A 270 -3.36 27.04 -14.99
CA PRO A 270 -3.29 28.49 -15.22
C PRO A 270 -3.48 28.86 -16.69
N ASP A 271 -2.97 28.02 -17.58
CA ASP A 271 -2.99 28.23 -19.03
C ASP A 271 -4.33 27.82 -19.67
N LYS A 272 -5.17 27.09 -18.95
CA LYS A 272 -6.45 26.56 -19.43
C LYS A 272 -7.51 26.63 -18.32
N PRO A 273 -7.97 27.84 -17.96
CA PRO A 273 -9.09 28.00 -17.05
C PRO A 273 -10.34 27.33 -17.64
N VAL A 274 -11.16 26.74 -16.78
CA VAL A 274 -12.42 26.11 -17.16
C VAL A 274 -13.55 27.10 -16.90
N ASP A 275 -14.35 27.41 -17.93
CA ASP A 275 -15.59 28.19 -17.80
C ASP A 275 -16.73 27.27 -17.32
N ASP A 276 -16.59 26.77 -16.09
CA ASP A 276 -17.63 26.01 -15.40
C ASP A 276 -18.04 26.80 -14.15
N LYS A 277 -19.35 27.02 -14.00
CA LYS A 277 -19.92 27.76 -12.86
C LYS A 277 -20.08 26.90 -11.61
N ASN A 278 -19.84 25.59 -11.70
CA ASN A 278 -20.04 24.62 -10.62
C ASN A 278 -18.71 24.08 -10.05
N LEU A 279 -17.65 24.90 -10.06
CA LEU A 279 -16.37 24.51 -9.49
C LEU A 279 -16.40 24.58 -7.95
N MET A 280 -15.79 23.59 -7.31
CA MET A 280 -15.52 23.64 -5.87
C MET A 280 -14.50 24.74 -5.56
N GLN A 281 -14.55 25.24 -4.33
CA GLN A 281 -13.55 26.17 -3.81
C GLN A 281 -12.14 25.56 -3.84
N PRO A 282 -11.07 26.36 -3.91
CA PRO A 282 -9.71 25.83 -3.93
C PRO A 282 -9.36 25.08 -2.64
N VAL A 283 -8.29 24.28 -2.72
CA VAL A 283 -7.78 23.53 -1.56
C VAL A 283 -6.38 24.04 -1.21
N ALA A 284 -6.23 24.61 -0.02
CA ALA A 284 -4.92 24.88 0.56
C ALA A 284 -4.35 23.59 1.15
N PHE A 285 -3.26 23.09 0.58
CA PHE A 285 -2.62 21.84 0.93
C PHE A 285 -1.32 22.07 1.72
N ASN A 286 -1.20 21.44 2.89
CA ASN A 286 0.01 21.50 3.71
C ASN A 286 1.02 20.44 3.24
N HIS A 287 1.81 20.79 2.23
CA HIS A 287 2.76 19.88 1.61
C HIS A 287 3.87 19.47 2.60
N LEU A 288 4.38 20.40 3.40
CA LEU A 288 5.42 20.13 4.40
C LEU A 288 5.01 19.05 5.42
N ALA A 289 3.78 19.13 5.95
CA ALA A 289 3.30 18.10 6.89
C ALA A 289 3.18 16.72 6.23
N HIS A 290 2.72 16.67 4.98
CA HIS A 290 2.58 15.41 4.24
C HIS A 290 3.93 14.81 3.84
N GLU A 291 4.96 15.62 3.58
CA GLU A 291 6.33 15.11 3.37
C GLU A 291 6.81 14.30 4.59
N SER A 292 6.56 14.79 5.81
CA SER A 292 6.98 14.11 7.04
C SER A 292 6.13 12.90 7.42
N ALA A 293 4.87 12.86 6.97
CA ALA A 293 3.93 11.80 7.29
C ALA A 293 4.01 10.59 6.34
N ASN A 294 4.83 10.67 5.30
CA ASN A 294 4.96 9.64 4.27
C ASN A 294 6.41 9.17 4.12
N ASP A 295 6.58 7.93 3.68
CA ASP A 295 7.91 7.34 3.51
C ASP A 295 8.57 7.71 2.18
N THR A 296 7.81 8.20 1.19
CA THR A 296 8.34 8.61 -0.12
C THR A 296 7.52 9.72 -0.75
N CYS A 297 8.13 10.54 -1.62
CA CYS A 297 7.39 11.47 -2.48
C CYS A 297 6.51 10.75 -3.52
N ARG A 298 6.85 9.50 -3.88
CA ARG A 298 6.19 8.72 -4.95
C ARG A 298 4.80 8.23 -4.56
N VAL A 299 4.47 8.21 -3.26
CA VAL A 299 3.12 7.87 -2.80
C VAL A 299 2.07 8.79 -3.42
N CYS A 300 2.40 10.08 -3.65
CA CYS A 300 1.55 11.03 -4.36
C CYS A 300 2.06 11.28 -5.79
N HIS A 301 3.34 11.63 -5.94
CA HIS A 301 3.96 11.86 -7.25
C HIS A 301 4.28 10.53 -7.93
N HIS A 302 3.27 9.81 -8.38
CA HIS A 302 3.40 8.43 -8.85
C HIS A 302 4.09 8.31 -10.22
N ALA A 303 4.01 9.37 -11.05
CA ALA A 303 4.56 9.41 -12.41
C ALA A 303 5.66 10.47 -12.59
N GLU A 304 5.50 11.67 -12.00
CA GLU A 304 6.47 12.76 -12.06
C GLU A 304 6.27 13.72 -10.88
N MET A 305 7.32 14.46 -10.49
CA MET A 305 7.25 15.52 -9.47
C MET A 305 6.78 16.86 -10.07
N THR A 306 5.59 16.84 -10.66
CA THR A 306 4.87 18.01 -11.21
C THR A 306 3.50 18.15 -10.57
N ALA A 307 2.78 19.23 -10.88
CA ALA A 307 1.42 19.44 -10.37
C ALA A 307 0.45 18.41 -10.97
N CYS A 308 -0.47 17.89 -10.16
CA CYS A 308 -1.42 16.85 -10.60
C CYS A 308 -2.23 17.28 -11.84
N VAL A 309 -2.61 18.56 -11.90
CA VAL A 309 -3.40 19.16 -12.99
C VAL A 309 -2.68 19.17 -14.36
N THR A 310 -1.38 18.87 -14.40
CA THR A 310 -0.64 18.70 -15.66
C THR A 310 -1.12 17.48 -16.45
N CYS A 311 -1.59 16.43 -15.76
CA CYS A 311 -2.15 15.22 -16.37
C CYS A 311 -3.63 15.03 -16.01
N HIS A 312 -4.01 15.32 -14.77
CA HIS A 312 -5.37 15.17 -14.26
C HIS A 312 -6.14 16.48 -14.40
N THR A 313 -6.54 16.82 -15.63
CA THR A 313 -7.36 18.02 -15.87
C THR A 313 -8.80 17.80 -15.40
N MET A 314 -9.63 18.86 -15.36
CA MET A 314 -11.06 18.70 -15.02
C MET A 314 -11.82 17.78 -15.96
N LYS A 315 -11.42 17.71 -17.22
CA LYS A 315 -12.06 16.84 -18.21
C LYS A 315 -11.40 15.46 -18.31
N GLY A 316 -10.22 15.28 -17.73
CA GLY A 316 -9.32 14.17 -18.04
C GLY A 316 -8.37 14.51 -19.19
N ASP A 317 -7.26 13.80 -19.28
CA ASP A 317 -6.34 13.83 -20.42
C ASP A 317 -5.98 12.38 -20.79
N PRO A 318 -6.45 11.86 -21.93
CA PRO A 318 -6.23 10.46 -22.32
C PRO A 318 -4.78 10.16 -22.70
N GLU A 319 -3.97 11.17 -23.03
CA GLU A 319 -2.57 10.97 -23.42
C GLU A 319 -1.62 11.01 -22.22
N LYS A 320 -1.94 11.81 -21.20
CA LYS A 320 -1.03 12.06 -20.07
C LYS A 320 -1.48 11.49 -18.74
N GLY A 321 -2.78 11.23 -18.57
CA GLY A 321 -3.37 10.86 -17.28
C GLY A 321 -4.38 9.71 -17.38
N ASP A 322 -4.34 8.93 -18.46
CA ASP A 322 -5.28 7.82 -18.74
C ASP A 322 -6.76 8.24 -18.58
N ASP A 323 -7.05 9.49 -18.93
CA ASP A 323 -8.37 10.14 -18.80
C ASP A 323 -8.92 10.22 -17.36
N VAL A 324 -8.07 10.01 -16.35
CA VAL A 324 -8.40 10.25 -14.94
C VAL A 324 -8.48 11.76 -14.72
N ASN A 325 -9.69 12.26 -14.50
CA ASN A 325 -9.91 13.67 -14.21
C ASN A 325 -9.47 14.07 -12.78
N LEU A 326 -9.37 15.38 -12.53
CA LEU A 326 -8.91 15.93 -11.25
C LEU A 326 -9.78 15.48 -10.06
N MET A 327 -11.10 15.34 -10.26
CA MET A 327 -11.99 14.89 -9.19
C MET A 327 -11.63 13.48 -8.75
N LEU A 328 -11.42 12.57 -9.70
CA LEU A 328 -11.03 11.20 -9.40
C LEU A 328 -9.61 11.14 -8.79
N ALA A 329 -8.66 11.90 -9.34
CA ALA A 329 -7.29 11.96 -8.81
C ALA A 329 -7.24 12.39 -7.34
N MET A 330 -8.17 13.24 -6.89
CA MET A 330 -8.21 13.75 -5.50
C MET A 330 -9.12 12.94 -4.56
N HIS A 331 -10.14 12.23 -5.08
CA HIS A 331 -11.19 11.63 -4.26
C HIS A 331 -11.40 10.12 -4.40
N LYS A 332 -10.65 9.44 -5.28
CA LYS A 332 -10.79 7.99 -5.49
C LYS A 332 -10.47 7.19 -4.21
N GLU A 333 -11.49 6.60 -3.60
CA GLU A 333 -11.37 5.94 -2.29
C GLU A 333 -10.51 4.67 -2.27
N ASP A 334 -10.26 4.07 -3.43
CA ASP A 334 -9.46 2.85 -3.62
C ASP A 334 -8.10 3.16 -4.27
N ALA A 335 -7.62 4.41 -4.14
CA ALA A 335 -6.32 4.83 -4.62
C ALA A 335 -5.58 5.68 -3.57
N ASP A 336 -4.46 5.16 -3.06
CA ASP A 336 -3.63 5.84 -2.06
C ASP A 336 -2.99 7.13 -2.57
N GLN A 337 -2.95 7.36 -3.89
CA GLN A 337 -2.49 8.62 -4.47
C GLN A 337 -3.49 9.77 -4.26
N SER A 338 -4.75 9.45 -3.92
CA SER A 338 -5.80 10.44 -3.72
C SER A 338 -5.90 10.84 -2.24
N CYS A 339 -6.39 12.06 -1.98
CA CYS A 339 -6.58 12.56 -0.62
C CYS A 339 -7.53 11.64 0.18
N ILE A 340 -8.67 11.28 -0.42
CA ILE A 340 -9.68 10.46 0.26
C ILE A 340 -9.22 9.01 0.39
N GLY A 341 -8.55 8.45 -0.62
CA GLY A 341 -8.07 7.07 -0.59
C GLY A 341 -7.01 6.86 0.49
N CYS A 342 -5.96 7.70 0.51
CA CYS A 342 -4.94 7.64 1.56
C CYS A 342 -5.53 7.81 2.96
N HIS A 343 -6.38 8.83 3.17
CA HIS A 343 -7.00 9.08 4.48
C HIS A 343 -7.91 7.92 4.91
N LYS A 344 -8.57 7.26 3.96
CA LYS A 344 -9.38 6.07 4.24
C LYS A 344 -8.50 4.90 4.67
N THR A 345 -7.40 4.63 3.96
CA THR A 345 -6.43 3.60 4.36
C THR A 345 -5.90 3.86 5.78
N LEU A 346 -5.59 5.12 6.12
CA LEU A 346 -5.20 5.49 7.50
C LEU A 346 -6.33 5.28 8.53
N ALA A 347 -7.58 5.48 8.13
CA ALA A 347 -8.74 5.21 8.98
C ALA A 347 -9.02 3.71 9.18
N GLU A 348 -8.33 2.82 8.45
CA GLU A 348 -8.39 1.36 8.63
C GLU A 348 -7.38 0.84 9.66
N GLU A 349 -6.52 1.71 10.20
CA GLU A 349 -5.66 1.35 11.34
C GLU A 349 -6.48 0.87 12.54
N THR A 350 -5.91 -0.03 13.35
CA THR A 350 -6.60 -0.65 14.49
C THR A 350 -7.21 0.37 15.46
N ALA A 351 -6.57 1.54 15.65
CA ALA A 351 -7.07 2.61 16.51
C ALA A 351 -8.32 3.33 15.97
N CYS A 352 -8.60 3.22 14.67
CA CYS A 352 -9.61 3.98 13.92
C CYS A 352 -10.75 3.08 13.41
N ILE A 353 -10.41 1.88 12.94
CA ILE A 353 -11.29 0.97 12.20
C ILE A 353 -12.54 0.56 12.98
N GLY A 354 -12.48 0.54 14.31
CA GLY A 354 -13.63 0.22 15.18
C GLY A 354 -14.84 1.12 14.93
N CYS A 355 -14.62 2.40 14.65
CA CYS A 355 -15.67 3.34 14.27
C CYS A 355 -15.84 3.41 12.74
N HIS A 356 -14.74 3.53 12.00
CA HIS A 356 -14.78 3.79 10.55
C HIS A 356 -15.32 2.61 9.72
N ALA A 357 -15.19 1.35 10.17
CA ALA A 357 -15.75 0.20 9.48
C ALA A 357 -17.29 0.16 9.47
N ALA A 358 -17.92 0.75 10.51
CA ALA A 358 -19.36 0.73 10.70
C ALA A 358 -20.08 1.98 10.16
N MET A 359 -19.32 3.02 9.79
CA MET A 359 -19.90 4.24 9.23
C MET A 359 -20.45 3.99 7.81
N PRO A 360 -21.70 4.39 7.52
CA PRO A 360 -22.26 4.24 6.19
C PRO A 360 -21.45 5.08 5.21
N ARG A 361 -21.05 4.47 4.09
CA ARG A 361 -20.49 5.17 2.93
C ARG A 361 -21.64 5.88 2.22
N THR A 362 -22.06 7.04 2.72
CA THR A 362 -23.15 7.77 2.11
C THR A 362 -22.72 8.31 0.75
N ALA A 363 -23.53 8.06 -0.28
CA ALA A 363 -23.32 8.65 -1.61
C ALA A 363 -23.52 10.19 -1.62
N LYS A 364 -24.19 10.73 -0.59
CA LYS A 364 -24.25 12.17 -0.29
C LYS A 364 -23.33 12.46 0.88
N LYS A 365 -22.21 13.12 0.60
CA LYS A 365 -21.35 13.72 1.61
C LYS A 365 -22.01 15.00 2.13
N ASP A 366 -21.84 15.27 3.42
CA ASP A 366 -22.28 16.53 4.01
C ASP A 366 -21.50 17.70 3.37
N GLU A 367 -22.15 18.82 3.09
CA GLU A 367 -21.45 20.03 2.61
C GLU A 367 -20.35 20.46 3.58
N ALA A 368 -20.52 20.19 4.88
CA ALA A 368 -19.51 20.42 5.91
C ALA A 368 -18.24 19.54 5.72
N GLU A 369 -18.38 18.30 5.25
CA GLU A 369 -17.24 17.41 4.98
C GLU A 369 -16.42 17.91 3.78
N CYS A 370 -17.11 18.41 2.75
CA CYS A 370 -16.46 19.03 1.60
C CYS A 370 -15.67 20.28 2.02
N ALA A 371 -16.23 21.08 2.93
CA ALA A 371 -15.62 22.31 3.43
C ALA A 371 -14.36 22.08 4.28
N ALA A 372 -14.08 20.84 4.71
CA ALA A 372 -12.83 20.51 5.39
C ALA A 372 -11.60 20.75 4.50
N CYS A 373 -11.75 20.53 3.19
CA CYS A 373 -10.68 20.80 2.21
C CYS A 373 -10.99 22.03 1.35
N HIS A 374 -12.22 22.13 0.85
CA HIS A 374 -12.64 23.18 -0.06
C HIS A 374 -13.04 24.43 0.70
N THR A 375 -12.17 25.43 0.68
CA THR A 375 -12.35 26.66 1.47
C THR A 375 -12.29 27.88 0.57
N ALA A 376 -13.20 28.82 0.80
CA ALA A 376 -13.21 30.06 0.05
C ALA A 376 -11.89 30.82 0.22
N PRO A 377 -11.34 31.42 -0.86
CA PRO A 377 -10.18 32.27 -0.74
C PRO A 377 -10.50 33.51 0.13
N PRO A 378 -9.47 34.17 0.72
CA PRO A 378 -9.67 35.34 1.57
C PRO A 378 -10.40 36.51 0.89
N ASP A 379 -10.26 36.64 -0.42
CA ASP A 379 -10.97 37.61 -1.26
C ASP A 379 -11.70 36.87 -2.38
N ALA A 380 -13.03 36.95 -2.37
CA ALA A 380 -13.91 36.30 -3.34
C ALA A 380 -13.83 36.90 -4.75
N GLY A 381 -13.30 38.13 -4.90
CA GLY A 381 -13.12 38.79 -6.19
C GLY A 381 -11.80 38.46 -6.91
N MET A 382 -10.94 37.66 -6.29
CA MET A 382 -9.60 37.39 -6.80
C MET A 382 -9.61 36.40 -7.98
N ASP A 383 -8.96 36.79 -9.07
CA ASP A 383 -8.75 35.91 -10.24
C ASP A 383 -7.58 34.94 -9.97
N LEU A 384 -7.90 33.77 -9.41
CA LEU A 384 -6.92 32.74 -9.05
C LEU A 384 -6.11 32.21 -10.25
N ALA A 385 -6.64 32.32 -11.47
CA ALA A 385 -5.96 31.88 -12.69
C ALA A 385 -4.75 32.76 -13.01
N LYS A 386 -4.85 34.07 -12.75
CA LYS A 386 -3.78 35.04 -13.00
C LYS A 386 -2.70 35.10 -11.93
N MET A 387 -2.88 34.41 -10.81
CA MET A 387 -1.89 34.39 -9.74
C MET A 387 -0.63 33.63 -10.17
N ASP A 388 0.53 34.22 -9.91
CA ASP A 388 1.81 33.53 -10.05
C ASP A 388 2.00 32.47 -8.94
N ALA A 389 3.03 31.63 -9.10
CA ALA A 389 3.33 30.57 -8.15
C ALA A 389 3.65 31.07 -6.74
N LYS A 390 4.26 32.24 -6.59
CA LYS A 390 4.62 32.81 -5.28
C LYS A 390 3.38 33.30 -4.54
N ALA A 391 2.50 34.01 -5.23
CA ALA A 391 1.22 34.48 -4.70
C ALA A 391 0.33 33.30 -4.27
N ARG A 392 0.28 32.22 -5.07
CA ARG A 392 -0.47 31.00 -4.71
C ARG A 392 0.07 30.32 -3.44
N ARG A 393 1.39 30.22 -3.29
CA ARG A 393 2.02 29.68 -2.06
C ARG A 393 1.66 30.52 -0.84
N ALA A 394 1.82 31.84 -0.93
CA ALA A 394 1.48 32.75 0.16
C ALA A 394 -0.01 32.68 0.55
N MET A 395 -0.91 32.56 -0.43
CA MET A 395 -2.33 32.35 -0.18
C MET A 395 -2.59 31.02 0.52
N ALA A 396 -2.00 29.92 0.04
CA ALA A 396 -2.15 28.61 0.67
C ALA A 396 -1.67 28.63 2.13
N GLU A 397 -0.52 29.26 2.42
CA GLU A 397 -0.03 29.44 3.79
C GLU A 397 -1.00 30.24 4.66
N ALA A 398 -1.54 31.34 4.14
CA ALA A 398 -2.51 32.16 4.87
C ALA A 398 -3.81 31.39 5.15
N MET A 399 -4.33 30.66 4.17
CA MET A 399 -5.51 29.82 4.32
C MET A 399 -5.29 28.69 5.34
N LEU A 400 -4.11 28.06 5.34
CA LEU A 400 -3.76 27.04 6.33
C LEU A 400 -3.68 27.62 7.75
N LYS A 401 -3.07 28.80 7.91
CA LYS A 401 -2.98 29.49 9.22
C LYS A 401 -4.34 29.97 9.72
N ALA A 402 -5.27 30.27 8.82
CA ALA A 402 -6.62 30.72 9.16
C ALA A 402 -7.58 29.58 9.52
N ARG A 403 -7.16 28.31 9.41
CA ARG A 403 -7.99 27.16 9.78
C ARG A 403 -8.36 27.24 11.26
N PRO A 404 -9.63 27.03 11.61
CA PRO A 404 -10.07 27.11 13.00
C PRO A 404 -9.45 25.98 13.81
N ASP A 405 -8.83 26.31 14.94
CA ASP A 405 -8.44 25.35 15.97
C ASP A 405 -9.63 25.15 16.90
N ASN A 406 -10.59 24.33 16.47
CA ASN A 406 -11.90 24.24 17.11
C ASN A 406 -12.13 22.93 17.87
N ILE A 407 -11.08 22.27 18.37
CA ILE A 407 -11.24 21.06 19.20
C ILE A 407 -11.99 21.41 20.49
N LYS A 408 -13.31 21.31 20.45
CA LYS A 408 -14.15 21.40 21.64
C LYS A 408 -13.97 20.12 22.44
N LYS A 409 -13.47 20.27 23.65
CA LYS A 409 -13.28 19.17 24.59
C LYS A 409 -14.58 18.84 25.29
N VAL A 410 -14.82 17.57 25.55
CA VAL A 410 -15.93 17.10 26.39
C VAL A 410 -15.37 16.83 27.79
N ALA A 411 -16.06 17.32 28.81
CA ALA A 411 -15.66 17.09 30.20
C ALA A 411 -15.85 15.61 30.54
N THR A 412 -14.92 15.02 31.29
CA THR A 412 -14.95 13.57 31.56
C THR A 412 -16.16 13.17 32.41
N GLU A 413 -16.59 14.08 33.27
CA GLU A 413 -17.79 14.01 34.10
C GLU A 413 -19.09 13.95 33.29
N ASP A 414 -19.12 14.53 32.08
CA ASP A 414 -20.29 14.49 31.19
C ASP A 414 -20.46 13.14 30.50
N ILE A 415 -19.45 12.27 30.58
CA ILE A 415 -19.45 10.93 29.98
C ILE A 415 -19.78 9.91 31.07
N PRO A 416 -20.91 9.17 31.02
CA PRO A 416 -21.26 8.20 32.04
C PRO A 416 -20.18 7.14 32.24
N GLU A 417 -19.85 6.81 33.49
CA GLU A 417 -18.83 5.81 33.82
C GLU A 417 -19.22 4.42 33.35
N THR A 418 -20.42 3.98 33.71
CA THR A 418 -21.03 2.71 33.30
C THR A 418 -22.44 2.98 32.79
N VAL A 419 -22.83 2.29 31.71
CA VAL A 419 -24.20 2.30 31.18
C VAL A 419 -24.78 0.91 31.30
N THR A 420 -25.91 0.78 31.98
CA THR A 420 -26.67 -0.46 32.05
C THR A 420 -27.60 -0.57 30.85
N ILE A 421 -27.49 -1.66 30.10
CA ILE A 421 -28.35 -1.96 28.96
C ILE A 421 -29.31 -3.09 29.36
N ASP A 422 -30.53 -2.72 29.73
CA ASP A 422 -31.58 -3.60 30.26
C ASP A 422 -32.82 -3.67 29.34
N THR A 423 -32.86 -2.87 28.28
CA THR A 423 -34.02 -2.70 27.39
C THR A 423 -34.52 -3.99 26.73
N MET A 424 -33.70 -5.05 26.73
CA MET A 424 -34.04 -6.37 26.21
C MET A 424 -34.27 -7.41 27.31
N ALA A 425 -33.84 -7.14 28.55
CA ALA A 425 -34.00 -8.01 29.70
C ALA A 425 -35.40 -7.95 30.34
N THR A 426 -36.23 -6.98 29.93
CA THR A 426 -37.57 -6.70 30.45
C THR A 426 -38.68 -6.84 29.40
N VAL A 427 -38.40 -7.38 28.21
CA VAL A 427 -39.41 -7.54 27.15
C VAL A 427 -40.25 -8.78 27.47
N PRO A 428 -41.57 -8.66 27.73
CA PRO A 428 -42.44 -9.84 27.83
C PRO A 428 -42.33 -10.60 26.52
N ALA A 429 -42.14 -11.93 26.62
CA ALA A 429 -41.98 -12.83 25.50
C ALA A 429 -42.83 -12.38 24.30
N MET A 430 -42.16 -11.85 23.26
CA MET A 430 -42.79 -11.77 21.95
C MET A 430 -43.20 -13.20 21.59
N THR A 431 -44.34 -13.34 20.94
CA THR A 431 -45.13 -14.57 20.67
C THR A 431 -44.42 -15.64 19.83
N ASP A 432 -43.09 -15.61 19.76
CA ASP A 432 -42.23 -16.61 19.13
C ASP A 432 -41.69 -17.57 20.22
N PRO A 433 -42.21 -18.80 20.31
CA PRO A 433 -41.83 -19.78 21.33
C PRO A 433 -40.37 -20.25 21.23
N ASP A 434 -39.67 -20.00 20.12
CA ASP A 434 -38.24 -20.32 19.96
C ASP A 434 -37.31 -19.16 20.35
N LEU A 435 -37.86 -17.96 20.61
CA LEU A 435 -37.10 -16.78 21.01
C LEU A 435 -37.12 -16.61 22.54
N ALA A 436 -36.34 -17.44 23.24
CA ALA A 436 -36.09 -17.26 24.67
C ALA A 436 -35.29 -15.96 24.92
N LEU A 437 -35.99 -14.83 24.96
CA LEU A 437 -35.46 -13.48 25.19
C LEU A 437 -34.88 -13.28 26.61
N ASP A 438 -35.07 -14.26 27.50
CA ASP A 438 -34.82 -14.16 28.93
C ASP A 438 -33.65 -15.04 29.44
N GLN A 439 -32.62 -15.26 28.60
CA GLN A 439 -31.49 -16.13 28.97
C GLN A 439 -30.34 -15.39 29.69
N TYR A 440 -30.30 -14.06 29.61
CA TYR A 440 -29.19 -13.25 30.09
C TYR A 440 -29.68 -12.01 30.86
N LYS A 441 -28.89 -11.58 31.85
CA LYS A 441 -29.08 -10.37 32.65
C LYS A 441 -28.72 -9.12 31.85
N GLU A 442 -28.92 -7.95 32.44
CA GLU A 442 -28.51 -6.67 31.86
C GLU A 442 -27.01 -6.64 31.55
N ALA A 443 -26.64 -6.00 30.43
CA ALA A 443 -25.23 -5.78 30.09
C ALA A 443 -24.72 -4.52 30.79
N LYS A 444 -23.57 -4.60 31.47
CA LYS A 444 -22.92 -3.46 32.10
C LYS A 444 -21.79 -2.96 31.20
N LEU A 445 -22.06 -1.92 30.42
CA LEU A 445 -21.08 -1.35 29.50
C LEU A 445 -20.14 -0.39 30.25
N PRO A 446 -18.81 -0.64 30.28
CA PRO A 446 -17.84 0.28 30.87
C PRO A 446 -17.59 1.49 29.95
N HIS A 447 -18.62 2.31 29.78
CA HIS A 447 -18.76 3.34 28.74
C HIS A 447 -17.59 4.35 28.73
N ARG A 448 -17.29 5.00 29.86
CA ARG A 448 -16.20 5.98 29.94
C ARG A 448 -14.83 5.36 29.68
N LYS A 449 -14.61 4.11 30.10
CA LYS A 449 -13.35 3.38 29.87
C LYS A 449 -13.11 3.12 28.38
N ILE A 450 -14.15 2.70 27.66
CA ILE A 450 -14.09 2.49 26.20
C ILE A 450 -13.80 3.82 25.49
N TYR A 451 -14.54 4.88 25.84
CA TYR A 451 -14.30 6.21 25.28
C TYR A 451 -12.86 6.69 25.52
N ALA A 452 -12.34 6.55 26.74
CA ALA A 452 -10.96 6.95 27.06
C ALA A 452 -9.92 6.16 26.24
N ALA A 453 -10.14 4.87 26.00
CA ALA A 453 -9.27 4.05 25.16
C ALA A 453 -9.29 4.50 23.69
N LEU A 454 -10.48 4.75 23.13
CA LEU A 454 -10.64 5.26 21.77
C LEU A 454 -10.03 6.66 21.60
N LYS A 455 -10.30 7.57 22.56
CA LYS A 455 -9.71 8.92 22.59
C LYS A 455 -8.18 8.87 22.62
N LYS A 456 -7.61 7.98 23.42
CA LYS A 456 -6.15 7.78 23.45
C LYS A 456 -5.61 7.35 22.09
N GLY A 457 -6.31 6.47 21.37
CA GLY A 457 -5.91 5.99 20.05
C GLY A 457 -5.85 7.09 18.98
N VAL A 458 -6.66 8.15 19.11
CA VAL A 458 -6.67 9.28 18.17
C VAL A 458 -5.90 10.52 18.67
N THR A 459 -5.35 10.45 19.89
CA THR A 459 -4.57 11.56 20.46
C THR A 459 -3.28 11.73 19.67
N ASP A 460 -2.85 12.99 19.47
CA ASP A 460 -1.66 13.37 18.68
C ASP A 460 -1.70 12.98 17.19
N ASN A 461 -2.86 12.54 16.68
CA ASN A 461 -3.07 12.30 15.25
C ASN A 461 -3.65 13.56 14.57
N ASN A 462 -2.85 14.21 13.73
CA ASN A 462 -3.25 15.45 13.03
C ASN A 462 -4.45 15.26 12.10
N LEU A 463 -4.59 14.08 11.47
CA LEU A 463 -5.70 13.79 10.57
C LEU A 463 -7.01 13.69 11.36
N ALA A 464 -7.00 12.92 12.45
CA ALA A 464 -8.15 12.79 13.33
C ALA A 464 -8.51 14.12 14.00
N ALA A 465 -7.52 14.88 14.47
CA ALA A 465 -7.74 16.20 15.05
C ALA A 465 -8.43 17.16 14.07
N PHE A 466 -8.00 17.15 12.81
CA PHE A 466 -8.55 18.01 11.77
C PHE A 466 -9.96 17.60 11.33
N PHE A 467 -10.17 16.32 11.00
CA PHE A 467 -11.45 15.85 10.44
C PHE A 467 -12.54 15.60 11.48
N HIS A 468 -12.18 15.27 12.72
CA HIS A 468 -13.20 15.15 13.77
C HIS A 468 -13.67 16.53 14.25
N GLY A 469 -12.78 17.52 14.33
CA GLY A 469 -13.09 18.91 14.67
C GLY A 469 -13.69 19.16 16.07
N ASN A 470 -14.15 18.14 16.79
CA ASN A 470 -14.78 18.19 18.11
C ASN A 470 -14.73 16.80 18.75
N GLU A 471 -14.52 16.73 20.07
CA GLU A 471 -14.57 15.46 20.80
C GLU A 471 -15.95 14.78 20.76
N THR A 472 -17.05 15.53 20.54
CA THR A 472 -18.39 14.95 20.36
C THR A 472 -18.55 14.21 19.04
N THR A 473 -17.69 14.44 18.05
CA THR A 473 -17.70 13.68 16.79
C THR A 473 -17.29 12.23 17.03
N LEU A 474 -16.37 11.97 17.97
CA LEU A 474 -16.04 10.61 18.40
C LEU A 474 -17.27 9.87 18.96
N CYS A 475 -18.16 10.58 19.65
CA CYS A 475 -19.40 9.99 20.16
C CYS A 475 -20.27 9.44 19.02
N GLN A 476 -20.27 10.08 17.84
CA GLN A 476 -21.05 9.64 16.68
C GLN A 476 -20.53 8.34 16.05
N GLY A 477 -19.31 7.90 16.39
CA GLY A 477 -18.82 6.57 16.02
C GLY A 477 -19.69 5.43 16.56
N CYS A 478 -20.37 5.64 17.69
CA CYS A 478 -21.42 4.74 18.19
C CYS A 478 -22.82 5.35 18.11
N HIS A 479 -22.95 6.63 18.50
CA HIS A 479 -24.19 7.40 18.47
C HIS A 479 -24.46 8.04 17.10
N HIS A 480 -24.41 7.23 16.06
CA HIS A 480 -24.55 7.65 14.67
C HIS A 480 -25.97 8.14 14.32
N ASN A 481 -26.10 8.81 13.16
CA ASN A 481 -27.38 9.32 12.64
C ASN A 481 -28.13 10.27 13.59
N SER A 482 -27.39 10.92 14.50
CA SER A 482 -27.90 11.96 15.39
C SER A 482 -26.90 13.13 15.44
N PRO A 483 -27.34 14.37 15.70
CA PRO A 483 -26.42 15.50 15.85
C PRO A 483 -25.38 15.25 16.96
N ALA A 484 -24.13 15.68 16.73
CA ALA A 484 -23.07 15.53 17.72
C ALA A 484 -23.41 16.27 19.03
N GLY A 485 -23.26 15.61 20.17
CA GLY A 485 -23.56 16.19 21.48
C GLY A 485 -23.31 15.24 22.65
N THR A 486 -23.41 15.76 23.88
CA THR A 486 -23.15 15.00 25.11
C THR A 486 -24.34 14.17 25.60
N LYS A 487 -25.51 14.34 24.97
CA LYS A 487 -26.76 13.63 25.30
C LYS A 487 -27.38 12.97 24.06
N PRO A 488 -26.74 11.94 23.49
CA PRO A 488 -27.27 11.24 22.32
C PRO A 488 -28.56 10.47 22.65
N PRO A 489 -29.41 10.20 21.65
CA PRO A 489 -30.59 9.37 21.83
C PRO A 489 -30.23 7.92 22.15
N LYS A 490 -31.15 7.20 22.80
CA LYS A 490 -31.02 5.74 23.04
C LYS A 490 -31.16 4.98 21.72
N CYS A 491 -30.41 3.90 21.52
CA CYS A 491 -30.53 3.03 20.32
C CYS A 491 -31.98 2.59 20.05
N ALA A 492 -32.73 2.33 21.13
CA ALA A 492 -34.13 1.93 21.08
C ALA A 492 -35.07 2.95 20.42
N SER A 493 -34.71 4.24 20.33
CA SER A 493 -35.54 5.25 19.66
C SER A 493 -35.72 4.97 18.17
N CYS A 494 -34.76 4.28 17.55
CA CYS A 494 -34.79 3.92 16.13
C CYS A 494 -34.86 2.41 15.89
N HIS A 495 -34.19 1.60 16.72
CA HIS A 495 -34.03 0.16 16.48
C HIS A 495 -35.10 -0.75 17.13
N SER A 496 -36.02 -0.22 17.95
CA SER A 496 -37.03 -1.08 18.61
C SER A 496 -38.08 -1.62 17.64
N ARG A 497 -38.41 -0.85 16.60
CA ARG A 497 -39.34 -1.24 15.51
C ARG A 497 -38.88 -0.54 14.22
N PRO A 498 -37.77 -0.98 13.61
CA PRO A 498 -37.28 -0.33 12.40
C PRO A 498 -38.31 -0.47 11.29
N ASP A 499 -38.59 0.62 10.58
CA ASP A 499 -39.39 0.57 9.35
C ASP A 499 -38.57 -0.15 8.27
N ARG A 500 -38.87 -1.44 8.08
CA ARG A 500 -38.18 -2.30 7.12
C ARG A 500 -38.43 -1.89 5.66
N ALA A 501 -39.50 -1.14 5.38
CA ALA A 501 -39.76 -0.62 4.04
C ALA A 501 -38.90 0.61 3.74
N ALA A 502 -38.75 1.51 4.70
CA ALA A 502 -37.93 2.71 4.57
C ALA A 502 -36.42 2.46 4.78
N SER A 503 -36.04 1.45 5.54
CA SER A 503 -34.64 1.13 5.86
C SER A 503 -34.41 -0.39 5.97
N PRO A 504 -34.35 -1.10 4.83
CA PRO A 504 -34.28 -2.57 4.80
C PRO A 504 -33.09 -3.16 5.55
N LEU A 505 -31.96 -2.44 5.53
CA LEU A 505 -30.70 -2.85 6.14
C LEU A 505 -30.58 -2.48 7.62
N MET A 506 -31.53 -1.72 8.18
CA MET A 506 -31.49 -1.33 9.59
C MET A 506 -31.81 -2.55 10.48
N PRO A 507 -30.90 -2.97 11.38
CA PRO A 507 -31.15 -4.09 12.26
C PRO A 507 -32.19 -3.73 13.34
N GLY A 508 -32.88 -4.74 13.88
CA GLY A 508 -33.62 -4.58 15.13
C GLY A 508 -32.67 -4.43 16.33
N LEU A 509 -33.17 -4.01 17.49
CA LEU A 509 -32.38 -3.61 18.65
C LEU A 509 -31.30 -4.62 19.08
N ARG A 510 -31.62 -5.92 19.12
CA ARG A 510 -30.64 -6.98 19.42
C ARG A 510 -29.51 -7.02 18.38
N GLY A 511 -29.87 -6.97 17.10
CA GLY A 511 -28.91 -6.95 16.00
C GLY A 511 -28.04 -5.70 16.03
N ALA A 512 -28.62 -4.54 16.35
CA ALA A 512 -27.88 -3.27 16.47
C ALA A 512 -26.77 -3.35 17.52
N TYR A 513 -27.08 -3.83 18.74
CA TYR A 513 -26.07 -4.02 19.78
C TYR A 513 -25.01 -5.06 19.38
N HIS A 514 -25.42 -6.24 18.92
CA HIS A 514 -24.46 -7.29 18.57
C HIS A 514 -23.55 -6.88 17.41
N GLN A 515 -24.09 -6.29 16.35
CA GLN A 515 -23.29 -5.85 15.20
C GLN A 515 -22.31 -4.75 15.60
N GLN A 516 -22.74 -3.76 16.39
CA GLN A 516 -21.86 -2.66 16.81
C GLN A 516 -20.80 -3.11 17.81
N CYS A 517 -21.17 -3.84 18.87
CA CYS A 517 -20.23 -4.28 19.91
C CYS A 517 -19.24 -5.31 19.38
N ILE A 518 -19.75 -6.40 18.80
CA ILE A 518 -18.91 -7.52 18.35
C ILE A 518 -18.12 -7.12 17.12
N GLY A 519 -18.73 -6.36 16.19
CA GLY A 519 -18.05 -5.86 15.00
C GLY A 519 -16.83 -5.01 15.35
N CYS A 520 -17.00 -4.04 16.27
CA CYS A 520 -15.89 -3.22 16.75
C CYS A 520 -14.77 -4.08 17.37
N HIS A 521 -15.10 -5.03 18.25
CA HIS A 521 -14.10 -5.91 18.86
C HIS A 521 -13.34 -6.75 17.81
N GLN A 522 -14.04 -7.27 16.80
CA GLN A 522 -13.44 -8.07 15.74
C GLN A 522 -12.46 -7.26 14.89
N VAL A 523 -12.85 -6.06 14.44
CA VAL A 523 -11.98 -5.25 13.58
C VAL A 523 -10.83 -4.60 14.35
N MET A 524 -11.01 -4.34 15.65
CA MET A 524 -9.95 -3.83 16.52
C MET A 524 -9.07 -4.94 17.12
N ASN A 525 -9.30 -6.21 16.77
CA ASN A 525 -8.59 -7.36 17.33
C ASN A 525 -8.60 -7.41 18.87
N ILE A 526 -9.70 -7.00 19.49
CA ILE A 526 -9.92 -7.14 20.92
C ILE A 526 -10.21 -8.63 21.20
N GLU A 527 -9.60 -9.17 22.26
CA GLU A 527 -9.71 -10.58 22.64
C GLU A 527 -11.17 -11.06 22.62
N LYS A 528 -11.39 -12.28 22.09
CA LYS A 528 -12.73 -12.84 21.88
C LYS A 528 -13.48 -12.91 23.21
N VAL A 529 -14.51 -12.08 23.33
CA VAL A 529 -15.46 -12.12 24.44
C VAL A 529 -16.48 -13.24 24.20
N GLY A 530 -16.64 -14.13 25.17
CA GLY A 530 -17.74 -15.09 25.23
C GLY A 530 -19.05 -14.40 25.58
N CYS A 531 -20.18 -15.11 25.38
CA CYS A 531 -21.51 -14.56 25.64
C CYS A 531 -21.67 -14.00 27.05
N THR A 532 -21.02 -14.61 28.05
CA THR A 532 -21.15 -14.24 29.46
C THR A 532 -20.30 -13.05 29.89
N ASP A 533 -19.36 -12.60 29.05
CA ASP A 533 -18.44 -11.51 29.40
C ASP A 533 -19.10 -10.14 29.23
N CYS A 534 -20.09 -10.05 28.34
CA CYS A 534 -20.90 -8.84 28.14
C CYS A 534 -22.15 -8.82 29.01
N HIS A 535 -22.79 -9.98 29.20
CA HIS A 535 -24.02 -10.14 29.98
C HIS A 535 -24.07 -11.52 30.66
N ALA A 536 -24.26 -11.54 31.97
CA ALA A 536 -24.28 -12.79 32.73
C ALA A 536 -25.51 -13.65 32.36
N LYS A 537 -25.37 -14.98 32.39
CA LYS A 537 -26.51 -15.89 32.23
C LYS A 537 -27.48 -15.71 33.42
N LYS A 538 -28.79 -15.79 33.15
CA LYS A 538 -29.81 -15.75 34.19
C LYS A 538 -29.79 -17.00 35.06
#